data_AF-A0A3M1LTD1-F1
#
_entry.id   AF-A0A3M1LTD1-F1
#
_cell.length_a   1.000
_cell.length_b   1.000
_cell.length_c   1.000
_cell.angle_alpha   90.00
_cell.angle_beta   90.00
_cell.angle_gamma   90.00
#
_symmetry.space_group_name_H-M   'P 1'
#
loop_
_entity.id
_entity.type
_entity.pdbx_description
1 polymer ?
#
loop_
_entity_poly.entity_id
_entity_poly.type
_entity_poly.pdbx_seq_one_letter_code
_entity_poly.pdbx_strand_id
1 'polypeptide(L)' 'MSGTALTLTVWGCRGSLPVTGPQTLRYGGETSCYQLGFGTASLVIDCGSGLRRLGAQMMA' A
#
# COMPACT_ATOMS: atom_id res chain seq x y z
N MET A 1 -17.08 16.13 -18.39
CA MET A 1 -16.98 15.17 -17.27
C MET A 1 -15.69 15.49 -16.53
N SER A 2 -15.75 16.11 -15.35
CA SER A 2 -14.57 16.25 -14.49
C SER A 2 -14.33 14.87 -13.88
N GLY A 3 -13.43 14.09 -14.48
CA GLY A 3 -13.10 12.76 -13.95
C GLY A 3 -12.38 12.91 -12.61
N THR A 4 -12.90 12.27 -11.56
CA THR A 4 -12.21 12.19 -10.27
C THR A 4 -10.87 11.49 -10.49
N ALA A 5 -9.76 12.14 -10.13
CA ALA A 5 -8.44 11.54 -10.26
C ALA A 5 -8.35 10.28 -9.38
N LEU A 6 -7.92 9.17 -9.98
CA LEU A 6 -7.65 7.92 -9.28
C LEU A 6 -6.16 7.87 -8.93
N THR A 7 -5.87 7.60 -7.66
CA THR A 7 -4.49 7.39 -7.18
C THR A 7 -4.33 5.97 -6.67
N LEU A 8 -3.17 5.37 -6.91
CA LEU A 8 -2.80 4.06 -6.36
C LEU A 8 -1.53 4.24 -5.51
N THR A 9 -1.63 3.89 -4.24
CA THR A 9 -0.48 3.76 -3.34
C THR A 9 -0.20 2.30 -3.07
N VAL A 10 1.06 1.89 -3.22
CA VAL A 10 1.52 0.53 -2.96
C VAL A 10 2.21 0.51 -1.59
N TRP A 11 1.57 -0.14 -0.63
CA TRP A 11 2.09 -0.29 0.74
C TRP A 11 2.92 -1.56 0.91
N GLY A 12 2.65 -2.56 0.08
CA GLY A 12 3.46 -3.76 -0.07
C GLY A 12 3.13 -4.47 -1.38
N CYS A 13 4.13 -5.10 -1.98
CA CYS A 13 4.02 -5.72 -3.31
C CYS A 13 4.64 -7.13 -3.38
N ARG A 14 5.05 -7.70 -2.24
CA ARG A 14 5.53 -9.09 -2.19
C ARG A 14 4.34 -10.05 -2.15
N GLY A 15 4.58 -11.28 -2.59
CA GLY A 15 3.62 -12.38 -2.43
C GLY A 15 3.41 -12.76 -0.96
N SER A 16 3.04 -14.00 -0.71
CA SER A 16 2.56 -14.44 0.62
C SER A 16 3.58 -14.32 1.77
N LEU A 17 4.88 -14.17 1.49
CA LEU A 17 5.92 -14.11 2.50
C LEU A 17 6.61 -12.74 2.51
N PRO A 18 6.60 -12.01 3.65
CA PRO A 18 7.41 -10.82 3.79
C PRO A 18 8.88 -11.19 3.83
N VAL A 19 9.74 -10.31 3.33
CA VAL A 19 11.19 -10.54 3.33
C VAL A 19 11.91 -9.33 3.91
N THR A 20 13.12 -9.55 4.40
CA THR A 20 13.96 -8.49 4.97
C THR A 20 15.37 -8.57 4.40
N GLY A 21 16.10 -7.45 4.47
CA GLY A 21 17.52 -7.37 4.11
C GLY A 21 17.83 -6.34 3.01
N PRO A 22 19.13 -6.04 2.78
CA PRO A 22 19.58 -4.99 1.87
C PRO A 22 19.05 -5.12 0.44
N GLN A 23 18.88 -6.35 -0.04
CA GLN A 23 18.34 -6.68 -1.36
C GLN A 23 16.88 -6.27 -1.57
N THR A 24 16.16 -5.92 -0.49
CA THR A 24 14.73 -5.54 -0.53
C THR A 24 14.51 -4.04 -0.51
N LEU A 25 15.57 -3.23 -0.34
CA LEU A 25 15.46 -1.78 -0.10
C LEU A 25 14.82 -0.99 -1.25
N ARG A 26 14.91 -1.47 -2.50
CA ARG A 26 14.35 -0.76 -3.66
C ARG A 26 12.82 -0.70 -3.64
N TYR A 27 12.17 -1.81 -3.27
CA TYR A 27 10.71 -1.97 -3.39
C TYR A 27 10.01 -2.26 -2.07
N GLY A 28 10.76 -2.59 -1.01
CA GLY A 28 10.22 -3.04 0.26
C GLY A 28 10.12 -4.56 0.37
N GLY A 29 9.80 -4.97 1.58
CA GLY A 29 9.70 -6.37 2.02
C GLY A 29 8.28 -6.80 2.37
N GLU A 30 7.34 -5.87 2.32
CA GLU A 30 5.97 -6.02 2.76
C GLU A 30 5.12 -6.81 1.74
N THR A 31 4.24 -7.68 2.25
CA THR A 31 3.27 -8.40 1.43
C THR A 31 2.15 -7.47 0.96
N SER A 32 1.40 -7.93 -0.05
CA SER A 32 0.37 -7.17 -0.75
C SER A 32 -0.53 -6.33 0.15
N CYS A 33 -0.51 -5.02 -0.09
CA CYS A 33 -1.46 -4.06 0.47
C CYS A 33 -1.45 -2.81 -0.42
N TYR A 34 -2.62 -2.40 -0.88
CA TYR A 34 -2.77 -1.30 -1.81
C TYR A 34 -3.88 -0.36 -1.35
N GLN A 35 -3.76 0.92 -1.68
CA GLN A 35 -4.80 1.90 -1.45
C GLN A 35 -5.13 2.60 -2.75
N LEU A 36 -6.40 2.55 -3.13
CA LEU A 36 -6.97 3.37 -4.20
C LEU A 36 -7.63 4.59 -3.58
N GLY A 37 -7.18 5.79 -3.94
CA GLY A 37 -7.79 7.05 -3.53
C GLY A 37 -8.62 7.66 -4.65
N PHE A 38 -9.83 8.13 -4.32
CA PHE A 38 -10.73 8.82 -5.25
C PHE A 38 -11.56 9.87 -4.50
N GLY A 39 -11.32 11.15 -4.81
CA GLY A 39 -11.95 12.27 -4.09
C GLY A 39 -11.57 12.26 -2.61
N THR A 40 -12.55 12.24 -1.72
CA THR A 40 -12.36 12.12 -0.26
C THR A 40 -12.44 10.69 0.25
N ALA A 41 -12.64 9.71 -0.64
CA ALA A 41 -12.78 8.30 -0.29
C ALA A 41 -11.55 7.50 -0.70
N SER A 42 -11.37 6.35 -0.06
CA SER A 42 -10.36 5.38 -0.46
C SER A 42 -10.82 3.94 -0.25
N LEU A 43 -10.31 3.04 -1.07
CA LEU A 43 -10.47 1.60 -0.96
C LEU A 43 -9.11 0.97 -0.64
N VAL A 44 -9.05 0.16 0.41
CA VAL A 44 -7.89 -0.68 0.72
C VAL A 44 -8.10 -2.05 0.10
N ILE A 45 -7.11 -2.53 -0.65
CA ILE A 45 -7.10 -3.84 -1.30
C ILE A 45 -6.03 -4.68 -0.63
N ASP A 46 -6.46 -5.80 -0.06
CA ASP A 46 -5.65 -6.71 0.75
C ASP A 46 -5.10 -6.09 2.05
N CYS A 47 -4.85 -6.95 3.02
CA CYS A 47 -4.41 -6.61 4.37
C CYS A 47 -3.13 -7.35 4.72
N GLY A 48 -2.22 -7.51 3.74
CA GLY A 48 -0.88 -8.03 3.98
C GLY A 48 -0.05 -7.14 4.91
N SER A 49 1.21 -7.47 5.13
CA SER A 49 2.06 -6.77 6.10
C SER A 49 2.32 -5.29 5.74
N GLY A 50 2.06 -4.88 4.50
CA GLY A 50 2.03 -3.48 4.10
C GLY A 50 0.97 -2.64 4.84
N LEU A 51 -0.10 -3.27 5.34
CA LEU A 51 -1.17 -2.61 6.10
C LEU A 51 -0.63 -1.86 7.32
N ARG A 52 0.44 -2.34 7.94
CA ARG A 52 1.07 -1.67 9.09
C ARG A 52 1.56 -0.26 8.73
N ARG A 53 2.10 -0.06 7.52
CA ARG A 53 2.58 1.24 7.05
C ARG A 53 1.43 2.16 6.67
N LEU A 54 0.39 1.62 6.02
CA LEU A 54 -0.85 2.35 5.77
C LEU A 54 -1.46 2.84 7.09
N GLY A 55 -1.62 1.96 8.09
CA GLY A 55 -2.17 2.33 9.38
C GLY A 55 -1.36 3.44 10.07
N ALA A 56 -0.03 3.37 10.02
CA ALA A 56 0.83 4.44 10.53
C ALA A 56 0.61 5.78 9.80
N GLN A 57 0.39 5.76 8.48
CA GLN A 57 0.12 6.96 7.69
C GLN A 57 -1.28 7.53 7.95
N MET A 58 -2.27 6.70 8.28
CA MET A 58 -3.63 7.15 8.59
C MET A 58 -3.77 7.73 10.00
N MET A 59 -2.88 7.37 10.92
CA MET A 59 -2.87 7.89 12.28
C MET A 59 -2.03 9.16 12.45
N ALA A 60 -1.22 9.52 11.43
CA ALA A 60 -0.40 10.72 11.40
C ALA A 60 -1.22 11.94 10.94
#